data_AF-A0A0C3JH54-F1
#
_entry.id   AF-A0A0C3JH54-F1
#
_cell.length_a   1.000
_cell.length_b   1.000
_cell.length_c   1.000
_cell.angle_alpha   90.00
_cell.angle_beta   90.00
_cell.angle_gamma   90.00
#
_symmetry.space_group_name_H-M   'P 1'
#
loop_
_entity.id
_entity.type
_entity.pdbx_description
1 polymer ?
#
loop_
_entity_poly.entity_id
_entity_poly.type
_entity_poly.pdbx_seq_one_letter_code
_entity_poly.pdbx_strand_id
1 'polypeptide(L)'
;MDINARNLFGSSPSAVSVTNFLKEIDPRAEALIPEVKAYPDMVYYNYHRLGISLQFAPRGGYKPKAGLARDQLKDDCLRLEGIDIYNELKPRSDSGRPETPGRSAPPAFSPCPLLPLRIPRAASAHGEGSTQSSMNIAANTTGKEFVSWLGEPCRKGGGTGPSSGSINIWCEWSKEGIMVEFGGTEARGPQAWERGKDAVWRVVTVFPPRE
;
A
#
# COMPACT_ATOMS: atom_id res chain seq x y z
N MET A 1 -6.51 14.61 -13.57
CA MET A 1 -7.62 13.63 -13.57
C MET A 1 -7.59 12.91 -12.24
N ASP A 2 -8.73 12.73 -11.60
CA ASP A 2 -8.82 11.95 -10.35
C ASP A 2 -8.68 10.46 -10.70
N ILE A 3 -7.48 9.90 -10.54
CA ILE A 3 -7.25 8.47 -10.76
C ILE A 3 -7.83 7.72 -9.55
N ASN A 4 -8.97 7.06 -9.73
CA ASN A 4 -9.54 6.22 -8.70
C ASN A 4 -9.07 4.77 -8.87
N ALA A 5 -7.99 4.42 -8.17
CA ALA A 5 -7.42 3.07 -8.16
C ALA A 5 -8.45 1.97 -7.82
N ARG A 6 -9.54 2.32 -7.11
CA ARG A 6 -10.61 1.38 -6.78
C ARG A 6 -11.40 0.88 -7.98
N ASN A 7 -11.41 1.63 -9.09
CA ASN A 7 -12.12 1.21 -10.31
C ASN A 7 -11.44 0.01 -11.00
N LEU A 8 -10.23 -0.38 -10.55
CA LEU A 8 -9.51 -1.52 -11.11
C LEU A 8 -9.89 -2.85 -10.46
N PHE A 9 -10.50 -2.83 -9.27
CA PHE A 9 -10.79 -4.07 -8.54
C PHE A 9 -11.68 -5.01 -9.35
N GLY A 10 -11.37 -6.30 -9.31
CA GLY A 10 -12.01 -7.32 -10.13
C GLY A 10 -11.42 -7.51 -11.53
N SER A 11 -10.59 -6.58 -12.01
CA SER A 11 -9.92 -6.70 -13.32
C SER A 11 -8.88 -7.83 -13.32
N SER A 12 -8.70 -8.48 -14.47
CA SER A 12 -7.58 -9.41 -14.70
C SER A 12 -6.26 -8.64 -14.90
N PRO A 13 -5.09 -9.29 -14.76
CA PRO A 13 -3.81 -8.64 -15.03
C PRO A 13 -3.66 -8.14 -16.48
N SER A 14 -4.34 -8.79 -17.44
CA SER A 14 -4.35 -8.44 -18.87
C SER A 14 -5.38 -7.35 -19.22
N ALA A 15 -6.18 -6.87 -18.27
CA ALA A 15 -7.23 -5.90 -18.55
C ALA A 15 -6.65 -4.55 -19.04
N VAL A 16 -7.31 -3.95 -20.03
CA VAL A 16 -6.95 -2.63 -20.57
C VAL A 16 -6.99 -1.56 -19.49
N SER A 17 -7.92 -1.65 -18.53
CA SER A 17 -8.02 -0.75 -17.38
C SER A 17 -6.74 -0.72 -16.53
N VAL A 18 -6.15 -1.89 -16.25
CA VAL A 18 -4.90 -2.02 -15.50
C VAL A 18 -3.74 -1.41 -16.28
N THR A 19 -3.67 -1.69 -17.59
CA THR A 19 -2.62 -1.14 -18.46
C THR A 19 -2.70 0.39 -18.55
N ASN A 20 -3.92 0.93 -18.68
CA ASN A 20 -4.13 2.38 -18.73
C ASN A 20 -3.74 3.05 -17.42
N PHE A 21 -4.15 2.49 -16.27
CA PHE A 21 -3.75 2.99 -14.96
C PHE A 21 -2.23 3.06 -14.80
N LEU A 22 -1.52 1.98 -15.15
CA LEU A 22 -0.06 1.93 -15.07
C LEU A 22 0.62 2.97 -15.98
N LYS A 23 0.08 3.19 -17.19
CA LYS A 23 0.56 4.24 -18.11
C LYS A 23 0.24 5.65 -17.64
N GLU A 24 -0.86 5.86 -16.92
CA GLU A 24 -1.16 7.17 -16.35
C GLU A 24 -0.17 7.57 -15.24
N ILE A 25 0.37 6.57 -14.53
CA ILE A 25 1.37 6.77 -13.47
C ILE A 25 2.73 7.15 -14.04
N ASP A 26 3.14 6.46 -15.11
CA ASP A 26 4.35 6.81 -15.86
C ASP A 26 4.11 6.71 -17.37
N PRO A 27 3.67 7.81 -18.01
CA PRO A 27 3.40 7.84 -19.45
C PRO A 27 4.65 7.62 -20.32
N ARG A 28 5.85 7.76 -19.73
CA ARG A 28 7.13 7.64 -20.43
C ARG A 28 7.70 6.23 -20.35
N ALA A 29 7.08 5.34 -19.58
CA ALA A 29 7.53 3.97 -19.49
C ALA A 29 7.19 3.20 -20.77
N GLU A 30 8.23 2.92 -21.58
CA GLU A 30 8.10 2.15 -22.83
C GLU A 30 7.62 0.71 -22.58
N ALA A 31 8.01 0.11 -21.45
CA ALA A 31 7.53 -1.19 -20.99
C ALA A 31 7.54 -1.27 -19.47
N LEU A 32 6.35 -1.43 -18.87
CA LEU A 32 6.20 -1.69 -17.44
C LEU A 32 6.16 -3.20 -17.21
N ILE A 33 7.32 -3.76 -16.87
CA ILE A 33 7.47 -5.19 -16.57
C ILE A 33 7.47 -5.36 -15.05
N PRO A 34 6.48 -6.05 -14.46
CA PRO A 34 6.46 -6.32 -13.03
C PRO A 34 7.40 -7.45 -12.66
N GLU A 35 7.95 -7.41 -11.44
CA GLU A 35 8.44 -8.62 -10.78
C GLU A 35 7.23 -9.41 -10.24
N VAL A 36 7.06 -10.65 -10.71
CA VAL A 36 5.95 -11.51 -10.31
C VAL A 36 6.34 -12.40 -9.14
N LYS A 37 5.53 -12.37 -8.07
CA LYS A 37 5.60 -13.34 -6.98
C LYS A 37 4.27 -14.06 -6.85
N ALA A 38 4.25 -15.34 -7.23
CA ALA A 38 3.05 -16.16 -7.17
C ALA A 38 3.02 -16.98 -5.87
N TYR A 39 1.84 -17.04 -5.25
CA TYR A 39 1.49 -17.92 -4.13
C TYR A 39 0.11 -18.55 -4.40
N PRO A 40 -0.27 -19.63 -3.70
CA PRO A 40 -1.56 -20.29 -3.91
C PRO A 40 -2.79 -19.42 -3.67
N ASP A 41 -2.65 -18.39 -2.83
CA ASP A 41 -3.71 -17.48 -2.37
C ASP A 41 -3.61 -16.07 -2.97
N MET A 42 -2.42 -15.66 -3.43
CA MET A 42 -2.19 -14.33 -3.97
C MET A 42 -1.06 -14.30 -5.00
N VAL A 43 -1.20 -13.48 -6.04
CA VAL A 43 -0.13 -13.21 -7.00
C VAL A 43 0.17 -11.71 -7.01
N TYR A 44 1.42 -11.36 -6.75
CA TYR A 44 1.88 -9.97 -6.69
C TYR A 44 2.58 -9.58 -7.98
N TYR A 45 2.16 -8.47 -8.56
CA TYR A 45 2.84 -7.83 -9.68
C TYR A 45 3.48 -6.55 -9.15
N ASN A 46 4.79 -6.64 -8.86
CA ASN A 46 5.53 -5.56 -8.22
C ASN A 46 6.13 -4.63 -9.28
N TYR A 47 5.62 -3.40 -9.35
CA TYR A 47 6.16 -2.34 -10.20
C TYR A 47 7.06 -1.44 -9.35
N HIS A 48 8.27 -1.93 -9.04
CA HIS A 48 9.23 -1.27 -8.16
C HIS A 48 9.49 0.19 -8.53
N ARG A 49 9.68 0.48 -9.82
CA ARG A 49 9.92 1.85 -10.32
C ARG A 49 8.74 2.79 -10.14
N LEU A 50 7.52 2.25 -10.05
CA LEU A 50 6.31 3.03 -9.84
C LEU A 50 5.91 3.14 -8.38
N GLY A 51 6.58 2.42 -7.47
CA GLY A 51 6.16 2.36 -6.08
C GLY A 51 4.79 1.74 -5.89
N ILE A 52 4.45 0.73 -6.69
CA ILE A 52 3.14 0.06 -6.63
C ILE A 52 3.30 -1.47 -6.69
N SER A 53 2.51 -2.19 -5.92
CA SER A 53 2.28 -3.63 -6.10
C SER A 53 0.81 -3.91 -6.33
N LEU A 54 0.47 -4.66 -7.38
CA LEU A 54 -0.88 -5.12 -7.65
C LEU A 54 -1.05 -6.55 -7.12
N GLN A 55 -2.08 -6.77 -6.29
CA GLN A 55 -2.36 -8.03 -5.63
C GLN A 55 -3.55 -8.73 -6.30
N PHE A 56 -3.31 -9.87 -6.93
CA PHE A 56 -4.32 -10.64 -7.64
C PHE A 56 -4.69 -11.93 -6.92
N ALA A 57 -5.95 -12.06 -6.52
CA ALA A 57 -6.49 -13.27 -5.93
C ALA A 57 -6.85 -14.30 -7.03
N PRO A 58 -6.47 -15.57 -6.88
CA PRO A 58 -6.93 -16.65 -7.74
C PRO A 58 -8.44 -16.91 -7.62
N ARG A 59 -9.09 -17.27 -8.72
CA ARG A 59 -10.52 -17.62 -8.78
C ARG A 59 -10.77 -18.91 -9.57
N GLY A 60 -11.99 -19.43 -9.48
CA GLY A 60 -12.41 -20.61 -10.26
C GLY A 60 -11.62 -21.89 -9.92
N GLY A 61 -11.16 -22.02 -8.67
CA GLY A 61 -10.36 -23.17 -8.22
C GLY A 61 -8.90 -23.15 -8.65
N TYR A 62 -8.45 -22.12 -9.36
CA TYR A 62 -7.03 -21.95 -9.70
C TYR A 62 -6.18 -21.76 -8.43
N LYS A 63 -5.07 -22.49 -8.34
CA LYS A 63 -4.09 -22.39 -7.26
C LYS A 63 -2.69 -22.30 -7.88
N PRO A 64 -2.16 -21.08 -8.10
CA PRO A 64 -0.81 -20.90 -8.61
C PRO A 64 0.21 -21.62 -7.73
N LYS A 65 1.24 -22.22 -8.34
CA LYS A 65 2.38 -22.73 -7.59
C LYS A 65 3.29 -21.57 -7.20
N ALA A 66 3.98 -21.71 -6.08
CA ALA A 66 4.97 -20.74 -5.68
C ALA A 66 6.07 -20.61 -6.75
N GLY A 67 6.47 -19.38 -7.07
CA GLY A 67 7.57 -19.10 -8.00
C GLY A 67 7.25 -19.23 -9.49
N LEU A 68 5.96 -19.35 -9.88
CA LEU A 68 5.59 -19.28 -11.31
C LEU A 68 5.99 -17.93 -11.92
N ALA A 69 6.50 -17.98 -13.15
CA ALA A 69 6.79 -16.81 -13.96
C ALA A 69 5.51 -16.22 -14.57
N ARG A 70 5.60 -14.97 -15.05
CA ARG A 70 4.47 -14.18 -15.58
C ARG A 70 3.69 -14.87 -16.71
N ASP A 71 4.40 -15.52 -17.62
CA ASP A 71 3.88 -16.23 -18.79
C ASP A 71 3.24 -17.59 -18.46
N GLN A 72 3.50 -18.11 -17.26
CA GLN A 72 2.92 -19.37 -16.75
C GLN A 72 1.61 -19.16 -15.98
N LEU A 73 1.23 -17.90 -15.73
CA LEU A 73 0.01 -17.55 -15.01
C LEU A 73 -1.21 -17.57 -15.92
N LYS A 74 -2.35 -17.97 -15.36
CA LYS A 74 -3.65 -17.91 -16.03
C LYS A 74 -4.37 -16.61 -15.65
N ASP A 75 -4.16 -15.55 -16.43
CA ASP A 75 -4.71 -14.21 -16.15
C ASP A 75 -6.22 -14.19 -15.95
N ASP A 76 -6.98 -14.96 -16.75
CA ASP A 76 -8.44 -15.03 -16.62
C ASP A 76 -8.90 -15.70 -15.31
N CYS A 77 -7.99 -16.40 -14.64
CA CYS A 77 -8.19 -16.99 -13.32
C CYS A 77 -7.67 -16.09 -12.19
N LEU A 78 -7.29 -14.85 -12.46
CA LEU A 78 -6.80 -13.87 -11.50
C LEU A 78 -7.71 -12.64 -11.49
N ARG A 79 -7.93 -12.06 -10.31
CA ARG A 79 -8.68 -10.80 -10.16
C ARG A 79 -7.96 -9.87 -9.20
N LEU A 80 -7.88 -8.59 -9.53
CA LEU A 80 -7.25 -7.59 -8.67
C LEU A 80 -8.07 -7.40 -7.39
N GLU A 81 -7.45 -7.58 -6.23
CA GLU A 81 -8.06 -7.41 -4.91
C GLU A 81 -7.34 -6.40 -4.02
N GLY A 82 -6.11 -6.03 -4.34
CA GLY A 82 -5.34 -5.10 -3.54
C GLY A 82 -4.36 -4.31 -4.38
N ILE A 83 -4.07 -3.08 -3.95
CA ILE A 83 -3.05 -2.22 -4.53
C ILE A 83 -2.23 -1.67 -3.37
N ASP A 84 -0.97 -2.07 -3.27
CA ASP A 84 -0.02 -1.43 -2.36
C ASP A 84 0.61 -0.23 -3.05
N ILE A 85 0.65 0.88 -2.35
CA ILE A 85 1.28 2.12 -2.77
C ILE A 85 2.37 2.43 -1.76
N TYR A 86 3.59 2.63 -2.26
CA TYR A 86 4.78 2.81 -1.44
C TYR A 86 5.16 4.30 -1.35
N ASN A 87 5.50 4.71 -0.13
CA ASN A 87 6.07 6.02 0.18
C ASN A 87 7.58 5.93 0.36
N GLU A 88 8.28 7.00 0.02
CA GLU A 88 9.67 7.16 0.42
C GLU A 88 9.73 7.85 1.79
N LEU A 89 10.12 7.09 2.80
CA LEU A 89 10.46 7.66 4.09
C LEU A 89 11.90 8.17 4.02
N LYS A 90 12.05 9.49 3.81
CA LYS A 90 13.35 10.12 4.05
C LYS A 90 13.71 9.93 5.53
N PRO A 91 14.90 9.42 5.86
CA PRO A 91 15.38 9.43 7.23
C PRO A 91 15.33 10.87 7.74
N ARG A 92 14.67 11.12 8.87
CA ARG A 92 14.81 12.41 9.56
C ARG A 92 16.25 12.52 10.02
N SER A 93 16.99 13.49 9.47
CA SER A 93 18.36 13.83 9.86
C SER A 93 18.40 14.59 11.19
N ASP A 94 17.72 14.08 12.23
CA ASP A 94 17.59 14.78 13.52
C ASP A 94 18.53 14.26 14.60
N SER A 95 19.45 13.34 14.27
CA SER A 95 20.55 13.00 15.17
C SER A 95 21.87 13.46 14.56
N GLY A 96 22.51 14.46 15.17
CA GLY A 96 23.91 14.85 14.92
C GLY A 96 24.93 13.76 15.30
N ARG A 97 24.59 12.49 15.13
CA ARG A 97 25.52 11.35 15.18
C ARG A 97 25.84 10.96 13.74
N PRO A 98 27.12 10.84 13.37
CA PRO A 98 27.49 10.39 12.03
C PRO A 98 26.86 9.01 11.79
N GLU A 99 26.05 8.90 10.74
CA GLU A 99 25.52 7.63 10.27
C GLU A 99 26.71 6.74 9.92
N THR A 100 26.89 5.65 10.66
CA THR A 100 27.84 4.61 10.27
C THR A 100 27.36 4.05 8.91
N PRO A 101 28.20 3.99 7.87
CA PRO A 101 27.82 3.49 6.56
C PRO A 101 27.65 1.96 6.62
N GLY A 102 26.52 1.53 7.17
CA GLY A 102 26.19 0.14 7.43
C GLY A 102 24.93 -0.26 6.68
N ARG A 103 25.09 -0.63 5.40
CA ARG A 103 24.18 -1.49 4.62
C ARG A 103 22.67 -1.29 4.88
N SER A 104 22.14 -0.10 4.69
CA SER A 104 20.74 -0.01 4.27
C SER A 104 20.70 -0.37 2.78
N ALA A 105 20.24 -1.57 2.46
CA ALA A 105 19.94 -1.90 1.07
C ALA A 105 18.99 -0.81 0.52
N PRO A 106 19.17 -0.36 -0.73
CA PRO A 106 18.26 0.60 -1.33
C PRO A 106 16.83 0.07 -1.21
N PRO A 107 15.83 0.94 -0.95
CA PRO A 107 14.44 0.51 -0.88
C PRO A 107 14.08 -0.21 -2.19
N ALA A 108 13.46 -1.38 -2.08
CA ALA A 108 13.11 -2.19 -3.24
C ALA A 108 12.16 -1.43 -4.19
N PHE A 109 11.32 -0.54 -3.64
CA PHE A 109 10.37 0.28 -4.37
C PHE A 109 10.78 1.76 -4.36
N SER A 110 10.59 2.43 -5.50
CA SER A 110 10.62 3.89 -5.62
C SER A 110 9.36 4.52 -5.00
N PRO A 111 9.36 5.81 -4.62
CA PRO A 111 8.14 6.49 -4.23
C PRO A 111 7.13 6.53 -5.38
N CYS A 112 5.85 6.36 -5.06
CA CYS A 112 4.80 6.48 -6.05
C CYS A 112 4.66 7.93 -6.55
N PRO A 113 4.69 8.19 -7.88
CA PRO A 113 4.57 9.56 -8.41
C PRO A 113 3.14 10.12 -8.30
N LEU A 114 2.16 9.33 -7.87
CA LEU A 114 0.77 9.76 -7.69
C LEU A 114 0.50 10.57 -6.41
N LEU A 115 1.52 10.89 -5.61
CA LEU A 115 1.31 11.67 -4.38
C LEU A 115 0.99 13.15 -4.68
N PRO A 116 0.01 13.76 -3.99
CA PRO A 116 -0.86 13.18 -2.95
C PRO A 116 -1.96 12.25 -3.53
N LEU A 117 -2.20 11.12 -2.88
CA LEU A 117 -3.26 10.18 -3.28
C LEU A 117 -4.61 10.71 -2.85
N ARG A 118 -5.54 10.84 -3.79
CA ARG A 118 -6.93 11.13 -3.48
C ARG A 118 -7.73 9.84 -3.43
N ILE A 119 -8.20 9.47 -2.24
CA ILE A 119 -9.02 8.27 -2.04
C ILE A 119 -10.45 8.70 -1.70
N PRO A 120 -11.45 8.40 -2.56
CA PRO A 120 -12.86 8.60 -2.23
C PRO A 120 -13.24 7.82 -0.96
N ARG A 121 -14.15 8.32 -0.14
CA ARG A 121 -14.67 7.54 1.01
C ARG A 121 -15.80 6.63 0.58
N ALA A 122 -15.96 5.49 1.26
CA ALA A 122 -17.10 4.62 1.01
C ALA A 122 -18.40 5.31 1.49
N ALA A 123 -19.43 5.35 0.65
CA ALA A 123 -20.70 6.00 0.98
C ALA A 123 -21.39 5.39 2.22
N SER A 124 -21.09 4.13 2.55
CA SER A 124 -21.62 3.40 3.71
C SER A 124 -20.90 3.71 5.04
N ALA A 125 -19.81 4.49 5.03
CA ALA A 125 -19.05 4.84 6.23
C ALA A 125 -19.48 6.18 6.86
N HIS A 126 -20.52 6.84 6.32
CA HIS A 126 -21.03 8.09 6.86
C HIS A 126 -21.81 7.85 8.17
N GLY A 127 -21.20 8.22 9.30
CA GLY A 127 -21.97 8.74 10.43
C GLY A 127 -22.50 10.13 10.07
N GLU A 128 -23.72 10.46 10.52
CA GLU A 128 -24.36 11.75 10.30
C GLU A 128 -23.42 12.89 10.72
N GLY A 129 -22.92 13.69 9.76
CA GLY A 129 -22.14 14.91 10.03
C GLY A 129 -20.80 15.09 9.29
N SER A 130 -20.26 14.07 8.61
CA SER A 130 -19.01 14.24 7.84
C SER A 130 -19.28 14.59 6.38
N THR A 131 -18.94 15.82 5.97
CA THR A 131 -19.07 16.35 4.59
C THR A 131 -17.90 15.99 3.67
N GLN A 132 -16.85 15.35 4.20
CA GLN A 132 -15.64 15.08 3.44
C GLN A 132 -15.77 13.78 2.64
N SER A 133 -15.95 13.89 1.33
CA SER A 133 -16.15 12.76 0.39
C SER A 133 -14.86 12.08 -0.07
N SER A 134 -13.70 12.66 0.22
CA SER A 134 -12.38 12.09 -0.12
C SER A 134 -11.29 12.51 0.86
N MET A 135 -10.30 11.65 1.03
CA MET A 135 -9.07 11.95 1.77
C MET A 135 -7.91 12.19 0.82
N ASN A 136 -7.02 13.10 1.19
CA ASN A 136 -5.80 13.40 0.44
C ASN A 136 -4.60 12.93 1.26
N ILE A 137 -3.99 11.82 0.85
CA ILE A 137 -2.84 11.22 1.52
C ILE A 137 -1.57 11.78 0.86
N ALA A 138 -0.93 12.73 1.52
CA ALA A 138 0.36 13.27 1.12
C ALA A 138 1.51 12.39 1.63
N ALA A 139 2.71 12.57 1.07
CA ALA A 139 3.91 11.82 1.48
C ALA A 139 4.26 11.97 2.98
N ASN A 140 3.83 13.06 3.61
CA ASN A 140 4.08 13.35 5.02
C ASN A 140 2.87 13.07 5.93
N THR A 141 1.79 12.46 5.41
CA THR A 141 0.61 12.14 6.21
C THR A 141 0.97 11.19 7.36
N THR A 142 0.44 11.49 8.54
CA THR A 142 0.77 10.81 9.79
C THR A 142 -0.36 9.94 10.32
N GLY A 143 -0.07 9.05 11.28
CA GLY A 143 -1.07 8.21 11.94
C GLY A 143 -2.25 8.98 12.53
N LYS A 144 -2.00 10.15 13.17
CA LYS A 144 -3.08 10.99 13.71
C LYS A 144 -4.00 11.55 12.63
N GLU A 145 -3.48 11.86 11.44
CA GLU A 145 -4.29 12.35 10.33
C GLU A 145 -5.21 11.25 9.82
N PHE A 146 -4.70 10.02 9.63
CA PHE A 146 -5.52 8.87 9.28
C PHE A 146 -6.65 8.63 10.29
N VAL A 147 -6.35 8.63 11.59
CA VAL A 147 -7.37 8.47 12.65
C VAL A 147 -8.36 9.62 12.63
N SER A 148 -7.92 10.86 12.39
CA SER A 148 -8.83 12.01 12.30
C SER A 148 -9.83 11.92 11.14
N TRP A 149 -9.44 11.27 10.03
CA TRP A 149 -10.30 11.10 8.86
C TRP A 149 -11.17 9.84 8.93
N LEU A 150 -10.61 8.74 9.43
CA LEU A 150 -11.20 7.39 9.35
C LEU A 150 -11.78 6.89 10.68
N GLY A 151 -11.52 7.59 11.80
CA GLY A 151 -11.83 7.12 13.13
C GLY A 151 -10.90 6.00 13.59
N GLU A 152 -11.32 5.22 14.58
CA GLU A 152 -10.56 4.10 15.11
C GLU A 152 -10.46 2.93 14.12
N PRO A 153 -9.28 2.33 13.93
CA PRO A 153 -9.13 1.16 13.05
C PRO A 153 -9.81 -0.07 13.65
N CYS A 154 -10.42 -0.90 12.80
CA CYS A 154 -11.04 -2.16 13.23
C CYS A 154 -10.01 -3.26 13.49
N ARG A 155 -8.83 -3.18 12.87
CA ARG A 155 -7.71 -4.10 13.12
C ARG A 155 -6.41 -3.32 13.20
N LYS A 156 -5.50 -3.81 14.04
CA LYS A 156 -4.18 -3.24 14.23
C LYS A 156 -3.18 -4.31 14.62
N GLY A 157 -1.90 -4.11 14.30
CA GLY A 157 -0.86 -5.07 14.65
C GLY A 157 0.55 -4.53 14.47
N GLY A 158 1.53 -5.33 14.85
CA GLY A 158 2.94 -4.96 14.84
C GLY A 158 3.40 -4.13 16.04
N GLY A 159 4.60 -3.56 15.94
CA GLY A 159 5.25 -2.81 17.02
C GLY A 159 5.80 -3.68 18.16
N THR A 160 5.73 -5.01 18.04
CA THR A 160 6.25 -5.94 19.06
C THR A 160 7.68 -6.37 18.74
N GLY A 161 8.52 -6.47 19.78
CA GLY A 161 9.91 -6.91 19.68
C GLY A 161 10.95 -5.78 19.75
N PRO A 162 12.26 -6.12 19.83
CA PRO A 162 13.34 -5.14 19.89
C PRO A 162 13.38 -4.28 18.61
N SER A 163 13.92 -3.06 18.69
CA SER A 163 13.96 -2.12 17.56
C SER A 163 14.72 -2.64 16.33
N SER A 164 15.54 -3.68 16.48
CA SER A 164 16.28 -4.36 15.41
C SER A 164 15.51 -5.47 14.68
N GLY A 165 14.32 -5.87 15.16
CA GLY A 165 13.53 -6.96 14.57
C GLY A 165 12.02 -6.81 14.70
N SER A 166 11.55 -5.67 15.21
CA SER A 166 10.11 -5.37 15.29
C SER A 166 9.58 -5.03 13.90
N ILE A 167 8.46 -5.64 13.57
CA ILE A 167 7.63 -5.21 12.44
C ILE A 167 7.02 -3.85 12.77
N ASN A 168 6.87 -3.00 11.76
CA ASN A 168 6.21 -1.72 11.93
C ASN A 168 4.76 -1.91 12.38
N ILE A 169 4.21 -0.93 13.10
CA ILE A 169 2.78 -0.88 13.37
C ILE A 169 1.99 -0.66 12.08
N TRP A 170 0.82 -1.27 12.02
CA TRP A 170 -0.14 -1.09 10.94
C TRP A 170 -1.57 -1.01 11.48
N CYS A 171 -2.42 -0.30 10.75
CA CYS A 171 -3.84 -0.11 11.05
C CYS A 171 -4.68 -0.44 9.81
N GLU A 172 -5.85 -1.05 10.00
CA GLU A 172 -6.81 -1.36 8.94
C GLU A 172 -8.18 -0.76 9.26
N TRP A 173 -8.80 -0.17 8.25
CA TRP A 173 -10.19 0.30 8.22
C TRP A 173 -10.94 -0.47 7.12
N SER A 174 -11.41 -1.68 7.43
CA SER A 174 -11.97 -2.61 6.44
C SER A 174 -13.17 -2.04 5.68
N LYS A 175 -14.04 -1.28 6.36
CA LYS A 175 -15.21 -0.61 5.75
C LYS A 175 -14.83 0.47 4.73
N GLU A 176 -13.62 1.00 4.83
CA GLU A 176 -13.07 2.01 3.92
C GLU A 176 -12.12 1.36 2.90
N GLY A 177 -11.82 0.06 3.03
CA GLY A 177 -10.93 -0.65 2.13
C GLY A 177 -9.50 -0.12 2.17
N ILE A 178 -9.01 0.25 3.36
CA ILE A 178 -7.69 0.86 3.55
C ILE A 178 -6.94 0.14 4.67
N MET A 179 -5.67 -0.20 4.41
CA MET A 179 -4.69 -0.56 5.44
C MET A 179 -3.47 0.33 5.29
N VAL A 180 -2.90 0.75 6.42
CA VAL A 180 -1.74 1.65 6.46
C VAL A 180 -0.66 1.00 7.31
N GLU A 181 0.50 0.73 6.72
CA GLU A 181 1.73 0.44 7.46
C GLU A 181 2.48 1.75 7.69
N PHE A 182 2.83 2.04 8.93
CA PHE A 182 3.64 3.20 9.28
C PHE A 182 5.13 2.87 9.23
N GLY A 183 6.00 3.85 9.07
CA GLY A 183 7.43 3.59 9.17
C GLY A 183 8.18 4.65 9.97
N GLY A 184 9.50 4.57 9.88
CA GLY A 184 10.39 5.34 10.74
C GLY A 184 10.61 4.67 12.10
N THR A 185 11.37 5.35 12.95
CA THR A 185 11.68 4.84 14.30
C THR A 185 10.47 4.87 15.23
N GLU A 186 9.49 5.70 14.90
CA GLU A 186 8.24 5.97 15.58
C GLU A 186 7.26 4.80 15.46
N ALA A 187 7.33 4.04 14.36
CA ALA A 187 6.45 2.93 14.08
C ALA A 187 6.95 1.56 14.59
N ARG A 188 8.11 1.51 15.28
CA ARG A 188 8.76 0.25 15.68
C ARG A 188 9.33 0.27 17.08
N GLY A 189 9.58 -0.92 17.62
CA GLY A 189 10.15 -1.13 18.95
C GLY A 189 9.19 -0.82 20.10
N PRO A 190 9.69 -0.80 21.34
CA PRO A 190 8.90 -0.42 22.50
C PRO A 190 8.22 0.93 22.27
N GLN A 191 6.99 1.03 22.77
CA GLN A 191 6.19 2.25 22.70
C GLN A 191 5.82 2.71 21.27
N ALA A 192 5.85 1.82 20.28
CA ALA A 192 5.47 2.16 18.92
C ALA A 192 4.02 2.66 18.82
N TRP A 193 3.11 2.12 19.64
CA TRP A 193 1.69 2.51 19.64
C TRP A 193 1.45 3.91 20.21
N GLU A 194 2.27 4.32 21.17
CA GLU A 194 2.22 5.63 21.82
C GLU A 194 2.81 6.71 20.91
N ARG A 195 3.83 6.36 20.10
CA ARG A 195 4.50 7.26 19.15
C ARG A 195 3.88 7.23 17.75
N GLY A 196 3.11 6.19 17.43
CA GLY A 196 2.55 5.92 16.10
C GLY A 196 1.68 7.05 15.54
N LYS A 197 1.10 7.88 16.41
CA LYS A 197 0.33 9.06 16.00
C LYS A 197 1.13 10.05 15.14
N ASP A 198 2.45 10.12 15.34
CA ASP A 198 3.36 11.01 14.60
C ASP A 198 4.18 10.26 13.54
N ALA A 199 4.01 8.95 13.41
CA ALA A 199 4.66 8.15 12.38
C ALA A 199 4.05 8.43 11.01
N VAL A 200 4.91 8.58 9.99
CA VAL A 200 4.50 8.76 8.59
C VAL A 200 4.24 7.39 7.97
N TRP A 201 3.23 7.30 7.10
CA TRP A 201 2.93 6.05 6.40
C TRP A 201 4.08 5.63 5.47
N ARG A 202 4.33 4.33 5.41
CA ARG A 202 5.28 3.69 4.50
C ARG A 202 4.57 3.03 3.33
N VAL A 203 3.46 2.33 3.61
CA VAL A 203 2.66 1.63 2.62
C VAL A 203 1.19 1.91 2.91
N VAL A 204 0.44 2.28 1.86
CA VAL A 204 -1.02 2.27 1.88
C VAL A 204 -1.49 1.16 0.96
N THR A 205 -2.24 0.21 1.51
CA THR A 205 -2.94 -0.80 0.74
C THR A 205 -4.39 -0.36 0.56
N VAL A 206 -4.83 -0.30 -0.69
CA VAL A 206 -6.25 -0.09 -1.04
C VAL A 206 -6.83 -1.41 -1.50
N PHE A 207 -8.01 -1.77 -1.00
CA PHE A 207 -8.72 -3.00 -1.34
C PHE A 207 -10.25 -2.75 -1.39
N PRO A 208 -11.06 -3.67 -1.96
CA PRO A 208 -12.52 -3.57 -1.89
C PRO A 208 -13.01 -3.50 -0.44
N PRO A 209 -13.89 -2.55 -0.08
CA PRO A 209 -14.49 -2.49 1.26
C PRO A 209 -15.07 -3.82 1.72
N ARG A 210 -14.87 -4.15 3.00
CA ARG A 210 -15.35 -5.36 3.66
C ARG A 210 -16.17 -5.00 4.90
N GLU A 211 -17.16 -5.83 5.22
CA GLU A 211 -17.96 -5.70 6.44
C GLU A 211 -17.19 -6.08 7.71
#